data_AF-A0A251RT92-F1
#
_entry.id   AF-A0A251RT92-F1
#
_cell.length_a   1.000
_cell.length_b   1.000
_cell.length_c   1.000
_cell.angle_alpha   90.00
_cell.angle_beta   90.00
_cell.angle_gamma   90.00
#
_symmetry.space_group_name_H-M   'P 1'
#
loop_
_entity.id
_entity.type
_entity.pdbx_description
1 polymer ?
#
loop_
_entity_poly.entity_id
_entity_poly.type
_entity_poly.pdbx_seq_one_letter_code
_entity_poly.pdbx_strand_id
1 'polypeptide(L)'
;MLTNLTTVKFSKCKGDKSDMEFLEYILGNAQVLKAVTIFALENLLVEEDPWFRAQVLKFPRASPHCEIRFLSWKLPPRSPNPLMWRCRRIKGDDYMEDDSNGPEPNNLIPDTYGD
;
A
#
# COMPACT_ATOMS: atom_id res chain seq x y z
N MET A 1 11.25 -25.97 -4.91
CA MET A 1 9.79 -26.21 -4.99
C MET A 1 9.16 -26.07 -3.62
N LEU A 2 8.02 -25.39 -3.53
CA LEU A 2 7.27 -25.19 -2.28
C LEU A 2 6.24 -26.33 -2.15
N THR A 3 6.63 -27.42 -1.48
CA THR A 3 5.89 -28.69 -1.51
C THR A 3 4.72 -28.76 -0.52
N ASN A 4 4.72 -27.93 0.52
CA ASN A 4 3.73 -27.96 1.60
C ASN A 4 2.91 -26.66 1.73
N LEU A 5 3.13 -25.69 0.84
CA LEU A 5 2.50 -24.38 0.91
C LEU A 5 1.09 -24.44 0.32
N THR A 6 0.07 -24.41 1.18
CA THR A 6 -1.33 -24.59 0.77
C THR A 6 -2.13 -23.29 0.70
N THR A 7 -1.78 -22.27 1.47
CA THR A 7 -2.49 -20.99 1.51
C THR A 7 -1.53 -19.85 1.76
N VAL A 8 -1.69 -18.75 1.03
CA VAL A 8 -0.90 -17.53 1.19
C VAL A 8 -1.83 -16.34 1.39
N LYS A 9 -1.51 -15.51 2.38
CA LYS A 9 -2.12 -14.20 2.57
C LYS A 9 -1.04 -13.15 2.40
N PHE A 10 -1.18 -12.32 1.37
CA PHE A 10 -0.25 -11.25 1.05
C PHE A 10 -0.89 -9.92 1.41
N SER A 11 -0.41 -9.29 2.48
CA SER A 11 -0.97 -8.04 3.02
C SER A 11 -0.19 -6.82 2.53
N LYS A 12 -0.87 -5.69 2.37
CA LYS A 12 -0.26 -4.39 2.03
C LYS A 12 0.51 -4.38 0.69
N CYS A 13 -0.01 -5.11 -0.30
CA CYS A 13 0.53 -5.12 -1.65
C CYS A 13 0.44 -3.73 -2.27
N LYS A 14 1.58 -3.20 -2.73
CA LYS A 14 1.72 -1.92 -3.43
C LYS A 14 1.78 -2.08 -4.94
N GLY A 15 1.93 -3.32 -5.42
CA GLY A 15 2.01 -3.61 -6.85
C GLY A 15 3.34 -3.15 -7.44
N ASP A 16 4.38 -3.04 -6.61
CA ASP A 16 5.73 -2.79 -7.10
C ASP A 16 6.33 -4.04 -7.75
N LYS A 17 7.50 -3.87 -8.36
CA LYS A 17 8.18 -4.98 -9.05
C LYS A 17 8.49 -6.15 -8.11
N SER A 18 8.85 -5.87 -6.86
CA SER A 18 9.12 -6.90 -5.85
C SER A 18 7.89 -7.72 -5.47
N ASP A 19 6.73 -7.06 -5.31
CA ASP A 19 5.46 -7.73 -5.06
C ASP A 19 5.11 -8.69 -6.21
N MET A 20 5.34 -8.24 -7.44
CA MET A 20 5.06 -9.01 -8.66
C MET A 20 5.97 -10.23 -8.80
N GLU A 21 7.29 -10.06 -8.63
CA GLU A 21 8.27 -11.15 -8.66
C GLU A 21 7.99 -12.18 -7.56
N PHE A 22 7.60 -11.73 -6.37
CA PHE A 22 7.22 -12.62 -5.28
C PHE A 22 5.98 -13.44 -5.61
N LEU A 23 4.93 -12.81 -6.14
CA LEU A 23 3.69 -13.49 -6.53
C LEU A 23 3.94 -14.51 -7.65
N GLU A 24 4.74 -14.15 -8.65
CA GLU A 24 5.16 -15.07 -9.72
C GLU A 24 5.90 -16.27 -9.15
N TYR A 25 6.87 -16.03 -8.25
CA TYR A 25 7.63 -17.10 -7.60
C TYR A 25 6.71 -18.07 -6.85
N ILE A 26 5.79 -17.55 -6.02
CA ILE A 26 4.87 -18.39 -5.24
C ILE A 26 3.95 -19.21 -6.15
N LEU A 27 3.31 -18.56 -7.12
CA LEU A 27 2.37 -19.22 -8.04
C LEU A 27 3.08 -20.26 -8.92
N GLY A 28 4.30 -19.99 -9.36
CA GLY A 28 5.11 -20.88 -10.19
C GLY A 28 5.77 -22.04 -9.44
N ASN A 29 5.95 -21.95 -8.12
CA ASN A 29 6.70 -22.96 -7.34
C ASN A 29 5.85 -23.80 -6.39
N ALA A 30 4.60 -23.41 -6.10
CA ALA A 30 3.76 -24.08 -5.11
C ALA A 30 2.67 -24.96 -5.76
N GLN A 31 2.96 -26.26 -5.90
CA GLN A 31 2.06 -27.23 -6.55
C GLN A 31 0.79 -27.51 -5.72
N VAL A 32 0.89 -27.51 -4.39
CA VAL A 32 -0.23 -27.82 -3.48
C VAL A 32 -1.00 -26.57 -3.04
N LEU A 33 -0.74 -25.42 -3.67
CA LEU A 33 -1.34 -24.15 -3.33
C LEU A 33 -2.82 -24.13 -3.70
N LYS A 34 -3.69 -23.98 -2.70
CA LYS A 34 -5.15 -23.95 -2.86
C LYS A 34 -5.67 -22.53 -3.03
N ALA A 35 -5.12 -21.58 -2.28
CA ALA A 35 -5.61 -20.21 -2.30
C ALA A 35 -4.51 -19.17 -2.04
N VAL A 36 -4.57 -18.08 -2.80
CA VAL A 36 -3.79 -16.85 -2.57
C VAL A 36 -4.76 -15.71 -2.36
N THR A 37 -4.62 -15.00 -1.24
CA THR A 37 -5.38 -13.79 -0.95
C THR A 37 -4.45 -12.60 -0.96
N ILE A 38 -4.66 -11.67 -1.89
CA ILE A 38 -3.85 -10.47 -2.09
C ILE A 38 -4.65 -9.28 -1.60
N PHE A 39 -4.16 -8.61 -0.56
CA PHE A 39 -4.70 -7.34 -0.08
C PHE A 39 -3.91 -6.20 -0.71
N ALA A 40 -4.48 -5.58 -1.74
CA ALA A 40 -3.88 -4.50 -2.50
C ALA A 40 -4.60 -3.18 -2.23
N LEU A 41 -3.90 -2.06 -2.48
CA LEU A 41 -4.50 -0.75 -2.40
C LEU A 41 -5.74 -0.65 -3.30
N GLU A 42 -6.79 0.04 -2.86
CA GLU A 42 -8.02 0.21 -3.65
C GLU A 42 -7.72 0.76 -5.06
N ASN A 43 -6.82 1.73 -5.17
CA ASN A 43 -6.42 2.32 -6.45
C ASN A 43 -5.85 1.26 -7.44
N LEU A 44 -5.11 0.25 -6.94
CA LEU A 44 -4.53 -0.81 -7.79
C LEU A 44 -5.57 -1.78 -8.34
N LEU A 45 -6.76 -1.83 -7.73
CA LEU A 45 -7.84 -2.75 -8.10
C LEU A 45 -9.01 -2.05 -8.80
N VAL A 46 -9.19 -0.74 -8.56
CA VAL A 46 -10.35 0.04 -8.99
C VAL A 46 -10.01 1.03 -10.12
N GLU A 47 -8.73 1.33 -10.39
CA GLU A 47 -8.37 2.17 -11.54
C GLU A 47 -8.93 1.62 -12.86
N GLU A 48 -9.18 2.54 -13.81
CA GLU A 48 -9.75 2.29 -15.15
C GLU A 48 -9.00 1.19 -15.92
N ASP A 49 -7.76 0.91 -15.56
CA ASP A 49 -6.97 -0.20 -16.07
C ASP A 49 -6.44 -1.08 -14.91
N PRO A 50 -7.07 -2.24 -14.60
CA PRO A 50 -6.66 -3.13 -13.53
C PRO A 50 -5.42 -3.95 -13.95
N TRP A 51 -4.37 -3.25 -14.39
CA TRP A 51 -3.14 -3.81 -14.94
C TRP A 51 -2.52 -4.82 -13.98
N PHE A 52 -2.57 -4.54 -12.68
CA PHE A 52 -2.02 -5.39 -11.63
C PHE A 52 -2.72 -6.75 -11.61
N ARG A 53 -4.05 -6.75 -11.56
CA ARG A 53 -4.85 -7.97 -11.59
C ARG A 53 -4.62 -8.74 -12.89
N ALA A 54 -4.57 -8.04 -14.02
CA ALA A 54 -4.33 -8.64 -15.33
C ALA A 54 -2.95 -9.31 -15.42
N GLN A 55 -1.90 -8.69 -14.87
CA GLN A 55 -0.56 -9.27 -14.83
C GLN A 55 -0.50 -10.49 -13.91
N VAL A 56 -1.03 -10.42 -12.69
CA VAL A 56 -1.02 -11.56 -11.76
C VAL A 56 -1.74 -12.77 -12.33
N LEU A 57 -2.83 -12.56 -13.08
CA LEU A 57 -3.58 -13.64 -13.71
C LEU A 57 -2.82 -14.32 -14.85
N LYS A 58 -1.84 -13.65 -15.47
CA LYS A 58 -0.98 -14.20 -16.53
C LYS A 58 0.17 -15.07 -15.99
N PHE A 59 0.48 -14.99 -14.70
CA PHE A 59 1.58 -15.77 -14.15
C PHE A 59 1.34 -17.27 -14.26
N PRO A 60 2.40 -18.06 -14.54
CA PRO A 60 2.31 -19.51 -14.58
C PRO A 60 1.91 -20.04 -13.21
N ARG A 61 0.99 -21.01 -13.19
CA ARG A 61 0.52 -21.65 -11.96
C ARG A 61 0.98 -23.10 -11.93
N ALA A 62 1.78 -23.44 -10.93
CA ALA A 62 2.13 -24.83 -10.66
C ALA A 62 0.92 -25.64 -10.16
N SER A 63 -0.03 -24.96 -9.52
CA SER A 63 -1.29 -25.57 -9.09
C SER A 63 -2.46 -25.16 -10.00
N PRO A 64 -3.12 -26.11 -10.69
CA PRO A 64 -4.25 -25.81 -11.57
C PRO A 64 -5.52 -25.40 -10.80
N HIS A 65 -5.61 -25.75 -9.53
CA HIS A 65 -6.78 -25.48 -8.67
C HIS A 65 -6.59 -24.28 -7.74
N CYS A 66 -5.50 -23.52 -7.89
CA CYS A 66 -5.23 -22.37 -7.05
C CYS A 66 -6.23 -21.22 -7.33
N GLU A 67 -6.99 -20.86 -6.31
CA GLU A 67 -7.89 -19.70 -6.33
C GLU A 67 -7.11 -18.43 -5.95
N ILE A 68 -7.22 -17.37 -6.76
CA ILE A 68 -6.59 -16.07 -6.49
C ILE A 68 -7.68 -15.06 -6.15
N ARG A 69 -7.65 -14.54 -4.92
CA ARG A 69 -8.59 -13.56 -4.39
C ARG A 69 -7.90 -12.21 -4.24
N PHE A 70 -8.51 -11.17 -4.80
CA PHE A 70 -8.07 -9.79 -4.64
C PHE A 70 -9.01 -9.09 -3.67
N LEU A 71 -8.45 -8.47 -2.65
CA LEU A 71 -9.17 -7.69 -1.66
C LEU A 71 -8.56 -6.29 -1.60
N SER A 72 -9.40 -5.26 -1.56
CA SER A 72 -8.93 -3.92 -1.28
C SER A 72 -8.77 -3.73 0.22
N TRP A 73 -7.75 -2.97 0.61
CA TRP A 73 -7.74 -2.34 1.92
C TRP A 73 -7.85 -0.83 1.69
N LYS A 74 -8.88 -0.24 2.30
CA LYS A 74 -9.09 1.20 2.25
C LYS A 74 -7.97 1.86 3.03
N LEU A 75 -7.18 2.71 2.35
CA LEU A 75 -6.45 3.73 3.08
C LEU A 75 -7.50 4.64 3.75
N PRO A 76 -7.29 5.07 5.00
CA PRO A 76 -8.03 6.21 5.51
C PRO A 76 -7.84 7.36 4.50
N PRO A 77 -8.89 8.15 4.20
CA PRO A 77 -8.76 9.27 3.30
C PRO A 77 -7.56 10.10 3.72
N ARG A 78 -6.63 10.38 2.80
CA ARG A 78 -5.63 11.45 2.98
C ARG A 78 -6.45 12.69 3.30
N SER A 79 -6.45 13.08 4.56
CA SER A 79 -7.37 14.07 5.10
C SER A 79 -7.30 15.37 4.28
N PRO A 80 -8.42 15.89 3.76
CA PRO A 80 -8.49 17.28 3.34
C PRO A 80 -8.97 18.11 4.54
N ASN A 81 -8.22 18.12 5.66
CA ASN A 81 -8.42 19.17 6.67
C ASN A 81 -7.32 19.23 7.75
N PRO A 82 -6.55 20.34 7.82
CA PRO A 82 -5.62 20.65 8.92
C PRO A 82 -6.29 20.94 10.27
N LEU A 83 -7.62 20.83 10.40
CA LEU A 83 -8.35 21.18 11.62
C LEU A 83 -8.64 19.98 12.54
N MET A 84 -8.31 18.75 12.12
CA MET A 84 -8.50 17.52 12.91
C MET A 84 -7.32 17.17 13.85
N TRP A 85 -6.30 18.02 13.96
CA TRP A 85 -5.20 17.84 14.92
C TRP A 85 -5.63 18.08 16.38
N ARG A 86 -6.85 18.57 16.61
CA ARG A 86 -7.45 18.62 17.95
C ARG A 86 -8.26 17.34 18.18
N CYS A 87 -7.75 16.50 19.07
CA CYS A 87 -8.39 15.36 19.75
C CYS A 87 -8.05 13.96 19.22
N ARG A 88 -6.87 13.45 19.60
CA ARG A 88 -6.81 12.42 20.66
C ARG A 88 -5.38 12.29 21.22
N ARG A 89 -5.18 12.80 22.44
CA ARG A 89 -4.06 12.40 23.29
C ARG A 89 -4.36 10.99 23.79
N ILE A 90 -3.99 9.96 23.02
CA ILE A 90 -3.78 8.61 23.55
C ILE A 90 -2.28 8.46 23.77
N LYS A 91 -1.98 8.03 24.99
CA LYS A 91 -0.69 7.90 25.65
C LYS A 91 0.23 6.95 24.86
N GLY A 92 1.46 7.40 24.61
CA GLY A 92 2.64 6.56 24.31
C GLY A 92 2.60 5.78 23.00
N ASP A 93 3.46 6.13 22.05
CA ASP A 93 4.67 5.35 21.77
C ASP A 93 5.29 5.80 20.43
N ASP A 94 6.57 6.17 20.54
CA ASP A 94 7.62 6.36 19.52
C ASP A 94 7.37 7.25 18.28
N TYR A 95 7.94 8.44 18.37
CA TYR A 95 8.22 9.37 17.28
C TYR A 95 9.20 8.75 16.27
N MET A 96 8.88 8.85 14.98
CA MET A 96 9.90 9.01 13.94
C MET A 96 9.82 10.47 13.50
N GLU A 97 10.83 11.26 13.85
CA GLU A 97 11.03 12.61 13.32
C GLU A 97 11.52 12.50 11.88
N ASP A 98 10.66 12.84 10.91
CA ASP A 98 11.11 13.18 9.56
C ASP A 98 11.36 14.69 9.53
N ASP A 99 12.60 15.06 9.87
CA ASP A 99 13.20 16.35 9.54
C ASP A 99 13.28 16.47 8.01
N SER A 100 12.28 17.09 7.38
CA SER A 100 12.46 17.78 6.09
C SER A 100 11.25 18.63 5.71
N ASN A 101 11.53 19.92 5.54
CA ASN A 101 10.76 20.95 4.84
C ASN A 101 9.76 21.75 5.68
N GLY A 102 10.30 22.72 6.42
CA GLY A 102 9.54 23.91 6.79
C GLY A 102 9.23 24.79 5.57
N PRO A 103 8.09 25.48 5.56
CA PRO A 103 7.91 26.65 4.72
C PRO A 103 7.93 27.91 5.59
N GLU A 104 8.91 28.80 5.38
CA GLU A 104 8.63 30.23 5.57
C GLU A 104 7.61 30.63 4.50
N PRO A 105 6.55 31.38 4.85
CA PRO A 105 6.65 32.84 4.72
C PRO A 105 5.72 33.61 5.68
N ASN A 106 6.27 34.44 6.57
CA ASN A 106 5.46 35.44 7.28
C ASN A 106 6.25 36.74 7.40
N ASN A 107 6.17 37.62 6.41
CA ASN A 107 6.50 39.03 6.58
C ASN A 107 5.36 39.88 5.98
N LEU A 108 4.34 40.12 6.79
CA LEU A 108 3.42 41.26 6.66
C LEU A 108 3.92 42.37 7.61
N ILE A 109 4.58 43.36 7.00
CA ILE A 109 4.71 44.83 7.26
C ILE A 109 3.68 45.36 8.30
N PRO A 110 3.90 46.43 9.12
CA PRO A 110 4.65 47.65 8.81
C PRO A 110 5.34 48.45 9.96
N ASP A 111 6.11 49.49 9.61
CA ASP A 111 6.02 50.89 10.11
C ASP A 111 7.36 51.67 10.21
N THR A 112 7.45 52.72 9.38
CA THR A 112 7.86 54.13 9.64
C THR A 112 9.21 54.55 10.30
N TYR A 113 9.57 55.81 10.00
CA TYR A 113 10.74 56.65 10.37
C TYR A 113 11.97 56.48 9.46
N GLY A 114 12.47 57.46 8.71
CA GLY A 114 12.37 58.92 8.78
C GLY A 114 13.75 59.52 9.06
N ASP A 115 14.49 59.88 8.01
CA ASP A 115 15.36 61.07 7.82
C ASP A 115 16.21 60.91 6.54
#